data_AF-A0A6P1E4J0-F1
#
_entry.id   AF-A0A6P1E4J0-F1
#
_cell.length_a   1.000
_cell.length_b   1.000
_cell.length_c   1.000
_cell.angle_alpha   90.00
_cell.angle_beta   90.00
_cell.angle_gamma   90.00
#
_symmetry.space_group_name_H-M   'P 1'
#
loop_
_entity.id
_entity.type
_entity.pdbx_description
1 polymer ?
#
loop_
_entity_poly.entity_id
_entity_poly.type
_entity_poly.pdbx_seq_one_letter_code
_entity_poly.pdbx_strand_id
1 'polypeptide(L)'
;MLIEADAGGCNGHRPRLWKDELQQLANDTGLAISVCHYPTGASKWNPIEHRLFSQISRNWAGHPLRSLPTMLALIRGTTTTTGLCVDAVLDPTPYAKGIKVTPEQMATVNIRRRQLCPNLNYTISPNKLGSS
;
A
#
# COMPACT_ATOMS: atom_id res chain seq x y z
N MET A 1 2.82 -10.90 7.77
CA MET A 1 3.26 -9.76 6.95
C MET A 1 2.94 -8.46 7.68
N LEU A 2 3.84 -7.46 7.65
CA LEU A 2 3.60 -6.11 8.17
C LEU A 2 3.47 -5.13 7.00
N ILE A 3 2.46 -4.27 7.03
CA ILE A 3 2.25 -3.17 6.09
C ILE A 3 2.23 -1.87 6.89
N GLU A 4 3.14 -0.95 6.55
CA GLU A 4 3.08 0.44 6.97
C GLU A 4 2.37 1.23 5.88
N ALA A 5 1.22 1.82 6.21
CA ALA A 5 0.36 2.47 5.22
C ALA A 5 0.10 3.91 5.62
N ASP A 6 0.02 4.78 4.63
CA ASP A 6 -0.53 6.11 4.86
C ASP A 6 -2.03 6.01 5.15
N ALA A 7 -2.56 6.94 5.94
CA ALA A 7 -3.99 6.94 6.30
C ALA A 7 -4.89 7.68 5.28
N GLY A 8 -4.38 7.96 4.07
CA GLY A 8 -5.07 8.74 3.04
C GLY A 8 -5.76 7.88 1.97
N GLY A 9 -6.62 8.49 1.15
CA GLY A 9 -7.13 7.87 -0.08
C GLY A 9 -7.66 6.42 0.05
N CYS A 10 -7.21 5.55 -0.85
CA CYS A 10 -7.67 4.16 -0.97
C CYS A 10 -7.08 3.21 0.08
N ASN A 11 -5.87 3.48 0.59
CA ASN A 11 -5.23 2.69 1.65
C ASN A 11 -5.52 3.24 3.05
N GLY A 12 -6.52 4.12 3.19
CA GLY A 12 -6.88 4.69 4.48
C GLY A 12 -7.44 3.67 5.47
N HIS A 13 -7.45 4.06 6.74
CA HIS A 13 -7.94 3.20 7.83
C HIS A 13 -9.48 3.04 7.86
N ARG A 14 -10.22 3.88 7.13
CA ARG A 14 -11.70 3.92 7.10
C ARG A 14 -12.33 3.12 5.95
N PRO A 15 -11.84 3.22 4.69
CA PRO A 15 -12.37 2.46 3.57
C PRO A 15 -12.62 0.99 3.91
N ARG A 16 -13.80 0.51 3.48
CA ARG A 16 -14.21 -0.88 3.63
C ARG A 16 -13.53 -1.77 2.58
N LEU A 17 -13.47 -1.29 1.34
CA LEU A 17 -12.79 -1.96 0.23
C LEU A 17 -11.34 -2.31 0.56
N TRP A 18 -10.59 -1.39 1.17
CA TRP A 18 -9.23 -1.67 1.63
C TRP A 18 -9.15 -2.91 2.54
N LYS A 19 -10.07 -3.05 3.49
CA LYS A 19 -10.08 -4.18 4.42
C LYS A 19 -10.53 -5.48 3.74
N ASP A 20 -11.49 -5.38 2.83
CA ASP A 20 -11.99 -6.51 2.05
C ASP A 20 -10.90 -7.09 1.13
N GLU A 21 -10.21 -6.23 0.37
CA GLU A 21 -9.11 -6.64 -0.50
C GLU A 21 -7.92 -7.19 0.29
N LEU A 22 -7.62 -6.62 1.47
CA LEU A 22 -6.62 -7.20 2.37
C LEU A 22 -7.03 -8.57 2.91
N GLN A 23 -8.33 -8.81 3.11
CA GLN A 23 -8.82 -10.14 3.49
C GLN A 23 -8.61 -11.15 2.36
N GLN A 24 -8.89 -10.76 1.11
CA GLN A 24 -8.63 -11.60 -0.06
C GLN A 24 -7.13 -11.92 -0.16
N LEU A 25 -6.27 -10.90 -0.05
CA LEU A 25 -4.81 -11.09 -0.05
C LEU A 25 -4.34 -12.00 1.09
N ALA A 26 -4.89 -11.85 2.29
CA ALA A 26 -4.56 -12.72 3.43
C ALA A 26 -4.98 -14.18 3.15
N ASN A 27 -6.14 -14.38 2.53
CA ASN A 27 -6.60 -15.73 2.14
C ASN A 27 -5.69 -16.35 1.09
N ASP A 28 -5.34 -15.59 0.04
CA ASP A 28 -4.55 -16.08 -1.08
C ASP A 28 -3.11 -16.41 -0.68
N THR A 29 -2.54 -15.60 0.21
CA THR A 29 -1.16 -15.81 0.70
C THR A 29 -1.08 -16.76 1.91
N GLY A 30 -2.19 -17.00 2.59
CA GLY A 30 -2.22 -17.71 3.89
C GLY A 30 -1.53 -16.94 5.03
N LEU A 31 -1.16 -15.68 4.82
CA LEU A 31 -0.43 -14.88 5.81
C LEU A 31 -1.37 -13.94 6.56
N ALA A 32 -1.18 -13.84 7.88
CA ALA A 32 -1.76 -12.75 8.65
C ALA A 32 -1.09 -11.42 8.28
N ILE A 33 -1.90 -10.39 8.00
CA ILE A 33 -1.46 -9.07 7.56
C ILE A 33 -1.71 -8.07 8.69
N SER A 34 -0.65 -7.60 9.33
CA SER A 34 -0.72 -6.49 10.27
C SER A 34 -0.56 -5.16 9.53
N VAL A 35 -1.52 -4.26 9.67
CA VAL A 35 -1.47 -2.91 9.09
C VAL A 35 -1.27 -1.89 10.21
N CYS A 36 -0.29 -1.01 10.01
CA CYS A 36 -0.02 0.13 10.87
C CYS A 36 -0.18 1.40 10.04
N HIS A 37 -1.20 2.20 10.33
CA HIS A 37 -1.39 3.46 9.63
C HIS A 37 -0.61 4.61 10.29
N TYR A 38 0.09 5.39 9.48
CA TYR A 38 0.62 6.68 9.92
C TYR A 38 -0.54 7.65 10.20
N PRO A 39 -0.56 8.34 11.37
CA PRO A 39 -1.54 9.39 11.63
C PRO A 39 -1.51 10.51 10.58
N THR A 40 -2.59 11.28 10.49
CA THR A 40 -2.64 12.46 9.61
C THR A 40 -1.45 13.40 9.88
N GLY A 41 -0.76 13.81 8.81
CA GLY A 41 0.42 14.68 8.90
C GLY A 41 1.72 13.96 9.31
N ALA A 42 1.69 12.64 9.49
CA ALA A 42 2.86 11.85 9.87
C ALA A 42 3.47 11.03 8.72
N SER A 43 2.99 11.16 7.48
CA SER A 43 3.53 10.40 6.33
C SER A 43 5.02 10.66 6.08
N LYS A 44 5.55 11.83 6.45
CA LYS A 44 7.00 12.11 6.41
C LYS A 44 7.84 11.12 7.23
N TRP A 45 7.25 10.42 8.20
CA TRP A 45 7.96 9.41 8.98
C TRP A 45 7.98 8.04 8.31
N ASN A 46 7.28 7.88 7.19
CA ASN A 46 7.37 6.70 6.35
C ASN A 46 8.76 6.65 5.69
N PRO A 47 9.58 5.61 5.94
CA PRO A 47 10.92 5.51 5.37
C PRO A 47 10.96 5.61 3.85
N ILE A 48 9.88 5.22 3.15
CA ILE A 48 9.83 5.25 1.68
C ILE A 48 9.93 6.68 1.12
N GLU A 49 9.38 7.67 1.82
CA GLU A 49 9.43 9.07 1.42
C GLU A 49 10.88 9.56 1.32
N HIS A 50 11.68 9.22 2.35
CA HIS A 50 13.06 9.66 2.43
C HIS A 50 14.03 8.75 1.68
N ARG A 51 13.81 7.44 1.64
CA ARG A 51 14.74 6.48 1.04
C ARG A 51 14.53 6.25 -0.45
N LEU A 52 13.30 6.32 -0.92
CA LEU A 52 12.94 6.02 -2.31
C LEU A 52 12.49 7.27 -3.05
N PHE A 53 11.38 7.90 -2.61
CA PHE A 53 10.76 8.99 -3.37
C PHE A 53 11.64 10.24 -3.46
N SER A 54 12.44 10.54 -2.43
CA SER A 54 13.43 11.62 -2.49
C SER A 54 14.46 11.40 -3.62
N GLN A 55 14.93 10.16 -3.82
CA GLN A 55 15.93 9.84 -4.84
C GLN A 55 15.32 9.88 -6.24
N ILE A 56 14.09 9.37 -6.39
CA ILE A 56 13.34 9.47 -7.64
C ILE A 56 13.14 10.95 -8.01
N SER A 57 12.70 11.77 -7.06
CA SER A 57 12.48 13.21 -7.26
C SER A 57 13.77 13.94 -7.67
N ARG A 58 14.91 13.58 -7.07
CA ARG A 58 16.23 14.11 -7.47
C ARG A 58 16.59 13.71 -8.90
N ASN A 59 16.34 12.47 -9.29
CA ASN A 59 16.62 12.00 -10.65
C ASN A 59 15.73 12.73 -11.69
N TRP A 60 14.50 13.06 -11.32
CA TRP A 60 13.55 13.77 -12.18
C TRP A 60 13.85 15.26 -12.32
N ALA A 61 14.61 15.86 -11.41
CA ALA A 61 14.83 17.30 -11.38
C ALA A 61 15.36 17.81 -12.73
N GLY A 62 14.68 18.81 -13.30
CA GLY A 62 15.03 19.38 -14.60
C GLY A 62 14.50 18.61 -15.83
N HIS A 63 13.79 17.49 -15.66
CA HIS A 63 13.24 16.71 -16.77
C HIS A 63 11.73 16.96 -16.95
N PRO A 64 11.25 17.33 -18.15
CA PRO A 64 9.83 17.47 -18.42
C PRO A 64 9.14 16.10 -18.51
N LEU A 65 8.26 15.79 -17.56
CA LEU A 65 7.51 14.53 -17.50
C LEU A 65 6.29 14.53 -18.45
N ARG A 66 6.55 14.40 -19.76
CA ARG A 66 5.49 14.54 -20.79
C ARG A 66 4.94 13.22 -21.34
N SER A 67 5.55 12.08 -21.00
CA SER A 67 5.11 10.78 -21.48
C SER A 67 5.32 9.69 -20.42
N LEU A 68 4.45 8.68 -20.41
CA LEU A 68 4.60 7.52 -19.52
C LEU A 68 5.94 6.80 -19.74
N PRO A 69 6.43 6.57 -20.98
CA PRO A 69 7.77 6.00 -21.19
C PRO A 69 8.89 6.83 -20.55
N THR A 70 8.84 8.17 -20.68
CA THR A 70 9.83 9.06 -20.05
C THR A 70 9.78 8.95 -18.53
N MET A 71 8.59 9.00 -17.94
CA MET A 71 8.42 8.85 -16.48
C MET A 71 8.97 7.50 -16.01
N LEU A 72 8.62 6.40 -16.70
CA LEU A 72 9.05 5.05 -16.36
C LEU A 72 10.56 4.88 -16.46
N ALA A 73 11.18 5.41 -17.53
CA ALA A 73 12.63 5.40 -17.70
C ALA A 73 13.34 6.18 -16.58
N LEU A 74 12.82 7.34 -16.20
CA LEU A 74 13.37 8.14 -15.10
C LEU A 74 13.20 7.47 -13.73
N ILE A 75 12.09 6.76 -13.48
CA ILE A 75 11.96 5.97 -12.24
C ILE A 75 13.01 4.88 -12.21
N ARG A 76 13.09 4.06 -13.27
CA ARG A 76 14.02 2.93 -13.39
C ARG A 76 15.49 3.35 -13.37
N GLY A 77 15.79 4.54 -13.89
CA GLY A 77 17.14 5.10 -13.87
C GLY A 77 17.59 5.61 -12.50
N THR A 78 16.73 5.57 -11.48
CA THR A 78 17.07 6.03 -10.13
C THR A 78 18.00 5.03 -9.46
N THR A 79 19.25 5.43 -9.26
CA THR A 79 20.25 4.66 -8.51
C THR A 79 21.01 5.54 -7.51
N THR A 80 21.57 4.94 -6.47
CA THR A 80 22.46 5.65 -5.52
C THR A 80 23.81 4.96 -5.40
N THR A 81 24.83 5.72 -5.00
CA THR A 81 26.17 5.16 -4.71
C THR A 81 26.16 4.15 -3.57
N THR A 82 25.15 4.20 -2.70
CA THR A 82 24.91 3.25 -1.62
C THR A 82 24.16 1.99 -2.05
N GLY A 83 23.82 1.85 -3.34
CA GLY A 83 23.28 0.62 -3.91
C GLY A 83 21.75 0.55 -4.03
N LEU A 84 21.02 1.67 -3.91
CA LEU A 84 19.59 1.67 -4.26
C LEU A 84 19.46 1.45 -5.78
N CYS A 85 18.60 0.52 -6.18
CA CYS A 85 18.12 0.35 -7.55
C CYS A 85 16.59 0.34 -7.51
N VAL A 86 15.94 0.96 -8.48
CA VAL A 86 14.48 1.10 -8.52
C VAL A 86 13.93 0.37 -9.72
N ASP A 87 13.01 -0.57 -9.47
CA ASP A 87 12.19 -1.18 -10.50
C ASP A 87 10.81 -0.52 -10.54
N ALA A 88 10.27 -0.38 -11.74
CA ALA A 88 8.93 0.13 -11.97
C ALA A 88 8.32 -0.54 -13.18
N VAL A 89 7.00 -0.68 -13.18
CA VAL A 89 6.22 -1.26 -14.28
C VAL A 89 5.02 -0.37 -14.54
N LEU A 90 4.70 -0.17 -15.82
CA LEU A 90 3.46 0.49 -16.20
C LEU A 90 2.33 -0.52 -16.09
N ASP A 91 1.31 -0.21 -15.29
CA ASP A 91 0.07 -0.97 -15.21
C ASP A 91 -1.02 -0.27 -16.06
N PRO A 92 -1.40 -0.81 -17.23
CA PRO A 92 -2.45 -0.26 -18.07
C PRO A 92 -3.85 -0.72 -17.66
N THR A 93 -3.98 -1.50 -16.58
CA THR A 93 -5.24 -2.15 -16.21
C THR A 93 -6.30 -1.11 -15.85
N PRO A 94 -7.49 -1.15 -16.47
CA PRO A 94 -8.59 -0.30 -16.06
C PRO A 94 -9.21 -0.84 -14.77
N TYR A 95 -9.15 -0.05 -13.70
CA TYR A 95 -9.77 -0.39 -12.42
C TYR A 95 -11.20 0.15 -12.32
N ALA A 96 -12.13 -0.72 -11.91
CA ALA A 96 -13.50 -0.32 -11.65
C ALA A 96 -13.57 0.69 -10.50
N LYS A 97 -14.33 1.77 -10.70
CA LYS A 97 -14.51 2.85 -9.72
C LYS A 97 -15.83 2.68 -8.99
N GLY A 98 -15.92 3.26 -7.79
CA GLY A 98 -17.17 3.29 -7.02
C GLY A 98 -17.60 1.94 -6.44
N ILE A 99 -16.66 1.00 -6.29
CA ILE A 99 -16.91 -0.29 -5.65
C ILE A 99 -17.34 -0.05 -4.20
N LYS A 100 -18.49 -0.60 -3.83
CA LYS A 100 -19.05 -0.53 -2.48
C LYS A 100 -19.00 -1.91 -1.85
N VAL A 101 -18.47 -1.99 -0.63
CA VAL A 101 -18.50 -3.21 0.17
C VAL A 101 -19.69 -3.16 1.10
N THR A 102 -20.54 -4.19 1.02
CA THR A 102 -21.75 -4.29 1.82
C THR A 102 -21.43 -4.57 3.29
N PRO A 103 -22.38 -4.34 4.22
CA PRO A 103 -22.21 -4.74 5.62
C PRO A 103 -21.93 -6.24 5.79
N GLU A 104 -22.55 -7.09 4.97
CA GLU A 104 -22.41 -8.55 5.02
C GLU A 104 -20.99 -8.95 4.61
N GLN A 105 -20.46 -8.40 3.52
CA GLN A 105 -19.07 -8.60 3.11
C GLN A 105 -18.10 -8.17 4.21
N MET A 106 -18.33 -6.98 4.79
CA MET A 106 -17.50 -6.50 5.90
C MET A 106 -17.53 -7.38 7.14
N ALA A 107 -18.64 -8.06 7.42
CA ALA A 107 -18.75 -8.98 8.54
C ALA A 107 -17.89 -10.23 8.35
N THR A 108 -17.51 -10.57 7.12
CA THR A 108 -16.61 -11.70 6.81
C THR A 108 -15.13 -11.38 6.99
N VAL A 109 -14.77 -10.11 7.22
CA VAL A 109 -13.36 -9.72 7.43
C VAL A 109 -12.92 -10.13 8.83
N ASN A 110 -11.95 -11.04 8.91
CA ASN A 110 -11.33 -11.51 10.14
C ASN A 110 -10.28 -10.49 10.64
N ILE A 111 -10.80 -9.35 11.12
CA ILE A 111 -10.00 -8.23 11.60
C ILE A 111 -9.92 -8.21 13.13
N ARG A 112 -8.69 -8.23 13.64
CA ARG A 112 -8.37 -7.97 15.05
C ARG A 112 -7.70 -6.61 15.19
N ARG A 113 -8.34 -5.69 15.91
CA ARG A 113 -7.77 -4.37 16.22
C ARG A 113 -6.71 -4.47 17.32
N ARG A 114 -5.66 -3.65 17.23
CA ARG A 114 -4.61 -3.58 18.25
C ARG A 114 -5.04 -2.66 19.40
N GLN A 115 -4.43 -2.85 20.57
CA GLN A 115 -4.74 -2.06 21.77
C GLN A 115 -4.35 -0.58 21.61
N LEU A 116 -3.19 -0.30 21.03
CA LEU A 116 -2.73 1.06 20.75
C LEU A 116 -3.24 1.54 19.38
N CYS A 117 -3.99 2.64 19.38
CA CYS A 117 -4.62 3.21 18.19
C CYS A 117 -5.45 2.17 17.40
N PRO A 118 -6.50 1.57 17.99
CA PRO A 118 -7.29 0.47 17.40
C PRO A 118 -7.99 0.83 16.08
N ASN A 119 -8.13 2.14 15.80
CA ASN A 119 -8.67 2.63 14.54
C ASN A 119 -7.66 2.68 13.40
N LEU A 120 -6.36 2.76 13.74
CA LEU A 120 -5.25 2.87 12.81
C LEU A 120 -4.47 1.56 12.68
N ASN A 121 -4.53 0.70 13.70
CA ASN A 121 -3.69 -0.48 13.78
C ASN A 121 -4.54 -1.73 13.95
N TYR A 122 -4.41 -2.67 13.03
CA TYR A 122 -5.18 -3.91 13.03
C TYR A 122 -4.41 -5.03 12.34
N THR A 123 -4.89 -6.25 12.51
CA THR A 123 -4.39 -7.44 11.83
C THR A 123 -5.55 -8.16 11.19
N ILE A 124 -5.42 -8.48 9.91
CA ILE A 124 -6.37 -9.30 9.18
C ILE A 124 -5.74 -10.68 9.01
N SER A 125 -6.44 -11.71 9.50
CA SER A 125 -6.01 -13.09 9.40
C SER A 125 -6.76 -13.80 8.26
N PRO A 126 -6.19 -14.86 7.66
CA PRO A 126 -6.92 -15.67 6.69
C PRO A 126 -8.22 -16.24 7.30
N ASN A 127 -9.29 -16.29 6.50
CA ASN A 127 -10.58 -16.88 6.88
C ASN A 127 -10.54 -18.42 6.86
N LYS A 128 -9.67 -18.99 6.01
CA LYS A 128 -9.43 -20.43 5.95
C LYS A 128 -8.00 -20.64 6.43
N LEU A 129 -7.80 -21.35 7.54
CA LEU A 129 -6.52 -22.04 7.73
C LEU A 129 -6.42 -23.01 6.54
N GLY A 130 -5.32 -22.93 5.79
CA GLY A 130 -5.11 -23.79 4.62
C GLY A 130 -5.51 -25.22 4.93
N SER A 131 -6.53 -25.72 4.24
CA SER A 131 -6.73 -27.14 4.10
C SER A 131 -5.48 -27.67 3.39
N SER A 132 -4.71 -28.47 4.13
CA SER A 132 -3.63 -29.29 3.60
C SER A 132 -4.13 -30.20 2.48
#